data_AF-A0A6J2J7A0-F1
#
_entry.id   AF-A0A6J2J7A0-F1
#
_cell.length_a   1.000
_cell.length_b   1.000
_cell.length_c   1.000
_cell.angle_alpha   90.00
_cell.angle_beta   90.00
_cell.angle_gamma   90.00
#
_symmetry.space_group_name_H-M   'P 1'
#
loop_
_entity.id
_entity.type
_entity.pdbx_description
1 polymer ?
#
loop_
_entity_poly.entity_id
_entity_poly.type
_entity_poly.pdbx_seq_one_letter_code
_entity_poly.pdbx_strand_id
1 'polypeptide(L)'
;MLAIFVLIMMSTLVTAKDAAAIDFVINFIGNENKPSDLVYGGLCWGKHAELNFVKAAKDKGVRASGSLNTRVAYHEQDIIFLADLDCNGSHEFLYNASSKHLFRFPYRWLVLLSSTNEAKLMYLWRIPLLITSDLVLARRYGDFFELVELHKPAPSGSMITTPRGFFNGSLIDIRPQKELYRRRRNLMGHHLTMANIIQDSNTTKYYLPRDDRLQLHHDAVAKVCWVFAKVAFELLNATPRYTFSYRFGYKVNGQWSGMVRDIGDNKADLGKRYKL
;
A
#
# COMPACT_ATOMS: atom_id res chain seq x y z
N MET A 1 -15.62 41.63 -26.40
CA MET A 1 -14.55 40.95 -27.18
C MET A 1 -13.45 40.39 -26.28
N LEU A 2 -12.86 41.18 -25.36
CA LEU A 2 -11.81 40.72 -24.44
C LEU A 2 -12.23 39.51 -23.56
N ALA A 3 -13.43 39.54 -22.99
CA ALA A 3 -13.94 38.45 -22.14
C ALA A 3 -14.13 37.11 -22.89
N ILE A 4 -14.53 37.18 -24.17
CA ILE A 4 -14.68 36.00 -25.03
C ILE A 4 -13.31 35.40 -25.33
N PHE A 5 -12.31 36.24 -25.59
CA PHE A 5 -10.93 35.81 -25.85
C PHE A 5 -10.29 35.16 -24.61
N VAL A 6 -10.55 35.71 -23.41
CA VAL A 6 -10.11 35.14 -22.13
C VAL A 6 -10.79 33.78 -21.86
N LEU A 7 -12.08 33.64 -22.13
CA LEU A 7 -12.80 32.37 -21.98
C LEU A 7 -12.27 31.29 -22.94
N ILE A 8 -11.99 31.65 -24.19
CA ILE A 8 -11.40 30.73 -25.18
C ILE A 8 -10.01 30.28 -24.71
N MET A 9 -9.15 31.21 -24.30
CA MET A 9 -7.81 30.91 -23.76
C MET A 9 -7.85 30.01 -22.53
N MET A 10 -8.78 30.24 -21.59
CA MET A 10 -8.94 29.37 -20.43
C MET A 10 -9.39 27.96 -20.83
N SER A 11 -10.31 27.84 -21.79
CA SER A 11 -10.78 26.53 -22.26
C SER A 11 -9.70 25.72 -22.98
N THR A 12 -8.84 26.36 -23.79
CA THR A 12 -7.73 25.69 -24.48
C THR A 12 -6.63 25.27 -23.51
N LEU A 13 -6.34 26.07 -22.48
CA LEU A 13 -5.40 25.71 -21.41
C LEU A 13 -5.88 24.51 -20.58
N VAL A 14 -7.18 24.44 -20.26
CA VAL A 14 -7.75 23.29 -19.53
C VAL A 14 -7.67 22.02 -20.36
N THR A 15 -8.06 22.08 -21.65
CA THR A 15 -8.05 20.91 -22.54
C THR A 15 -6.64 20.37 -22.83
N ALA A 16 -5.64 21.26 -23.01
CA ALA A 16 -4.25 20.85 -23.19
C ALA A 16 -3.69 20.19 -21.93
N LYS A 17 -4.05 20.71 -20.74
CA LYS A 17 -3.64 20.11 -19.48
C LYS A 17 -4.18 18.69 -19.31
N ASP A 18 -5.44 18.45 -19.67
CA ASP A 18 -6.04 17.12 -19.56
C ASP A 18 -5.40 16.13 -20.54
N ALA A 19 -5.05 16.56 -21.75
CA ALA A 19 -4.39 15.71 -22.75
C ALA A 19 -3.03 15.19 -22.28
N ALA A 20 -2.18 16.05 -21.72
CA ALA A 20 -0.88 15.63 -21.17
C ALA A 20 -1.03 14.67 -19.97
N ALA A 21 -2.05 14.88 -19.12
CA ALA A 21 -2.32 13.98 -18.01
C ALA A 21 -2.81 12.61 -18.49
N ILE A 22 -3.67 12.57 -19.52
CA ILE A 22 -4.12 11.32 -20.16
C ILE A 22 -2.94 10.55 -20.71
N ASP A 23 -2.09 11.20 -21.52
CA ASP A 23 -0.92 10.55 -22.11
C ASP A 23 0.04 10.00 -21.03
N PHE A 24 0.30 10.80 -19.99
CA PHE A 24 1.07 10.36 -18.83
C PHE A 24 0.47 9.09 -18.18
N VAL A 25 -0.82 9.10 -17.85
CA VAL A 25 -1.47 7.96 -17.17
C VAL A 25 -1.40 6.70 -18.02
N ILE A 26 -1.59 6.81 -19.33
CA ILE A 26 -1.50 5.66 -20.25
C ILE A 26 -0.07 5.10 -20.31
N ASN A 27 0.94 5.96 -20.38
CA ASN A 27 2.34 5.54 -20.33
C ASN A 27 2.70 4.91 -18.98
N PHE A 28 2.20 5.46 -17.87
CA PHE A 28 2.38 4.90 -16.53
C PHE A 28 1.86 3.45 -16.44
N ILE A 29 0.63 3.21 -16.92
CA ILE A 29 0.01 1.89 -16.91
C ILE A 29 0.82 0.91 -17.78
N GLY A 30 1.24 1.36 -18.97
CA GLY A 30 2.03 0.55 -19.90
C GLY A 30 3.39 0.12 -19.36
N ASN A 31 4.10 1.00 -18.64
CA ASN A 31 5.45 0.73 -18.13
C ASN A 31 5.54 -0.43 -17.12
N GLU A 32 4.43 -0.77 -16.46
CA GLU A 32 4.43 -1.88 -15.51
C GLU A 32 4.48 -3.26 -16.19
N ASN A 33 4.11 -3.37 -17.47
CA ASN A 33 3.95 -4.64 -18.19
C ASN A 33 3.09 -5.66 -17.41
N LYS A 34 2.03 -5.17 -16.74
CA LYS A 34 1.08 -5.95 -15.96
C LYS A 34 -0.33 -5.75 -16.50
N PRO A 35 -1.18 -6.80 -16.50
CA PRO A 35 -2.61 -6.63 -16.78
C PRO A 35 -3.18 -5.53 -15.88
N SER A 36 -3.98 -4.64 -16.47
CA SER A 36 -4.44 -3.45 -15.78
C SER A 36 -5.90 -3.17 -16.11
N ASP A 37 -6.74 -3.10 -15.08
CA ASP A 37 -8.10 -2.59 -15.11
C ASP A 37 -8.15 -1.31 -14.28
N LEU A 38 -8.51 -0.21 -14.90
CA LEU A 38 -8.50 1.09 -14.29
C LEU A 38 -9.85 1.44 -13.65
N VAL A 39 -9.81 1.85 -12.39
CA VAL A 39 -10.92 2.48 -11.69
C VAL A 39 -10.53 3.91 -11.34
N TYR A 40 -11.17 4.90 -11.96
CA TYR A 40 -10.88 6.30 -11.71
C TYR A 40 -12.01 6.98 -10.95
N GLY A 41 -11.68 7.99 -10.16
CA GLY A 41 -12.68 8.82 -9.50
C GLY A 41 -12.08 10.03 -8.81
N GLY A 42 -12.93 11.02 -8.53
CA GLY A 42 -12.44 12.31 -8.04
C GLY A 42 -11.53 13.03 -9.04
N LEU A 43 -11.77 12.87 -10.33
CA LEU A 43 -11.15 13.64 -11.40
C LEU A 43 -12.00 14.88 -11.70
N CYS A 44 -11.37 15.94 -12.21
CA CYS A 44 -12.04 17.17 -12.65
C CYS A 44 -12.02 17.34 -14.18
N TRP A 45 -11.83 16.23 -14.89
CA TRP A 45 -11.88 16.18 -16.35
C TRP A 45 -13.30 16.39 -16.86
N GLY A 46 -13.42 17.14 -17.95
CA GLY A 46 -14.70 17.23 -18.67
C GLY A 46 -15.05 15.91 -19.35
N LYS A 47 -16.34 15.68 -19.63
CA LYS A 47 -16.83 14.44 -20.29
C LYS A 47 -16.07 14.07 -21.57
N HIS A 48 -15.66 15.08 -22.35
CA HIS A 48 -14.87 14.85 -23.57
C HIS A 48 -13.47 14.28 -23.26
N ALA A 49 -12.80 14.81 -22.24
CA ALA A 49 -11.50 14.29 -21.79
C ALA A 49 -11.64 12.89 -21.19
N GLU A 50 -12.71 12.62 -20.42
CA GLU A 50 -13.00 11.27 -19.92
C GLU A 50 -13.23 10.26 -21.06
N LEU A 51 -13.98 10.63 -22.09
CA LEU A 51 -14.20 9.76 -23.26
C LEU A 51 -12.89 9.49 -24.02
N ASN A 52 -12.06 10.51 -24.22
CA ASN A 52 -10.74 10.36 -24.84
C ASN A 52 -9.84 9.46 -24.02
N PHE A 53 -9.88 9.60 -22.70
CA PHE A 53 -9.14 8.76 -21.78
C PHE A 53 -9.56 7.29 -21.85
N VAL A 54 -10.87 7.02 -21.79
CA VAL A 54 -11.42 5.65 -21.90
C VAL A 54 -11.06 5.04 -23.25
N LYS A 55 -11.08 5.83 -24.33
CA LYS A 55 -10.65 5.37 -25.66
C LYS A 55 -9.15 5.03 -25.68
N ALA A 56 -8.29 5.92 -25.17
CA ALA A 56 -6.85 5.69 -25.11
C ALA A 56 -6.49 4.46 -24.24
N ALA A 57 -7.19 4.26 -23.13
CA ALA A 57 -7.05 3.07 -22.29
C ALA A 57 -7.45 1.80 -23.05
N LYS A 58 -8.61 1.83 -23.73
CA LYS A 58 -9.09 0.71 -24.55
C LYS A 58 -8.10 0.34 -25.66
N ASP A 59 -7.51 1.33 -26.33
CA ASP A 59 -6.52 1.12 -27.40
C ASP A 59 -5.23 0.43 -26.88
N LYS A 60 -4.98 0.51 -25.56
CA LYS A 60 -3.92 -0.24 -24.86
C LYS A 60 -4.40 -1.54 -24.20
N GLY A 61 -5.64 -1.96 -24.43
CA GLY A 61 -6.23 -3.16 -23.84
C GLY A 61 -6.62 -3.02 -22.36
N VAL A 62 -6.72 -1.79 -21.84
CA VAL A 62 -7.07 -1.48 -20.45
C VAL A 62 -8.55 -1.14 -20.37
N ARG A 63 -9.30 -1.81 -19.49
CA ARG A 63 -10.68 -1.42 -19.19
C ARG A 63 -10.66 -0.25 -18.21
N ALA A 64 -11.53 0.75 -18.40
CA ALA A 64 -11.63 1.90 -17.52
C ALA A 64 -13.06 2.07 -17.00
N SER A 65 -13.22 2.32 -15.70
CA SER A 65 -14.52 2.55 -15.05
C SER A 65 -14.45 3.69 -14.03
N GLY A 66 -15.48 4.53 -14.00
CA GLY A 66 -15.66 5.56 -12.97
C GLY A 66 -16.27 5.05 -11.65
N SER A 67 -16.54 3.74 -11.52
CA SER A 67 -17.22 3.17 -10.36
C SER A 67 -16.27 2.39 -9.46
N LEU A 68 -16.28 2.73 -8.17
CA LEU A 68 -15.60 2.00 -7.09
C LEU A 68 -16.18 0.60 -6.79
N ASN A 69 -17.25 0.17 -7.48
CA ASN A 69 -17.82 -1.16 -7.29
C ASN A 69 -17.00 -2.21 -8.05
N THR A 70 -15.96 -2.71 -7.40
CA THR A 70 -15.16 -3.85 -7.88
C THR A 70 -15.94 -5.15 -7.64
N ARG A 71 -16.83 -5.52 -8.56
CA ARG A 71 -17.66 -6.74 -8.45
C ARG A 71 -16.94 -8.04 -8.85
N VAL A 72 -15.62 -8.02 -9.07
CA VAL A 72 -14.90 -9.16 -9.65
C VAL A 72 -13.87 -9.70 -8.67
N ALA A 73 -14.21 -10.79 -7.99
CA ALA A 73 -13.35 -11.44 -6.99
C ALA A 73 -12.08 -12.12 -7.57
N TYR A 74 -11.99 -12.28 -8.89
CA TYR A 74 -10.95 -13.09 -9.54
C TYR A 74 -9.79 -12.31 -10.19
N HIS A 75 -9.81 -10.96 -10.16
CA HIS A 75 -8.81 -10.12 -10.85
C HIS A 75 -8.38 -8.89 -10.05
N GLU A 76 -8.39 -8.97 -8.72
CA GLU A 76 -8.06 -7.81 -7.87
C GLU A 76 -6.64 -7.27 -8.10
N GLN A 77 -5.69 -8.15 -8.42
CA GLN A 77 -4.31 -7.78 -8.74
C GLN A 77 -4.14 -6.97 -10.03
N ASP A 78 -5.15 -7.01 -10.90
CA ASP A 78 -5.13 -6.27 -12.16
C ASP A 78 -5.64 -4.83 -11.93
N ILE A 79 -6.29 -4.55 -10.80
CA ILE A 79 -6.94 -3.26 -10.56
C ILE A 79 -5.93 -2.17 -10.20
N ILE A 80 -6.02 -1.05 -10.91
CA ILE A 80 -5.35 0.21 -10.60
C ILE A 80 -6.38 1.31 -10.36
N PHE A 81 -6.23 2.04 -9.27
CA PHE A 81 -7.04 3.20 -8.95
C PHE A 81 -6.35 4.50 -9.36
N LEU A 82 -7.13 5.45 -9.88
CA LEU A 82 -6.67 6.78 -10.25
C LEU A 82 -7.50 7.86 -9.54
N ALA A 83 -6.81 8.81 -8.92
CA ALA A 83 -7.43 9.99 -8.32
C ALA A 83 -6.57 11.24 -8.55
N ASP A 84 -7.18 12.42 -8.51
CA ASP A 84 -6.49 13.70 -8.59
C ASP A 84 -6.79 14.54 -7.34
N LEU A 85 -5.77 14.75 -6.49
CA LEU A 85 -5.91 15.47 -5.22
C LEU A 85 -6.36 16.91 -5.41
N ASP A 86 -6.19 17.49 -6.59
CA ASP A 86 -6.61 18.86 -6.82
C ASP A 86 -8.11 19.03 -6.99
N CYS A 87 -8.82 17.95 -7.31
CA CYS A 87 -10.25 17.98 -7.57
C CYS A 87 -11.06 17.70 -6.29
N ASN A 88 -12.16 18.43 -6.08
CA ASN A 88 -12.95 18.37 -4.85
C ASN A 88 -13.51 16.97 -4.53
N GLY A 89 -13.82 16.16 -5.55
CA GLY A 89 -14.36 14.80 -5.36
C GLY A 89 -13.33 13.76 -4.90
N SER A 90 -12.03 14.08 -4.95
CA SER A 90 -10.96 13.13 -4.61
C SER A 90 -10.94 12.75 -3.14
N HIS A 91 -11.31 13.67 -2.25
CA HIS A 91 -11.34 13.40 -0.83
C HIS A 91 -12.34 12.30 -0.47
N GLU A 92 -13.56 12.39 -0.99
CA GLU A 92 -14.60 11.36 -0.79
C GLU A 92 -14.19 10.03 -1.43
N PHE A 93 -13.61 10.07 -2.63
CA PHE A 93 -13.12 8.88 -3.31
C PHE A 93 -12.06 8.13 -2.50
N LEU A 94 -11.04 8.84 -2.02
CA LEU A 94 -9.96 8.29 -1.20
C LEU A 94 -10.46 7.83 0.17
N TYR A 95 -11.40 8.54 0.78
CA TYR A 95 -12.04 8.14 2.03
C TYR A 95 -12.80 6.81 1.88
N ASN A 96 -13.63 6.71 0.85
CA ASN A 96 -14.39 5.50 0.53
C ASN A 96 -13.48 4.31 0.17
N ALA A 97 -12.35 4.59 -0.50
CA ALA A 97 -11.36 3.57 -0.76
C ALA A 97 -10.66 3.08 0.52
N SER A 98 -10.37 4.00 1.45
CA SER A 98 -9.76 3.69 2.74
C SER A 98 -10.68 2.82 3.60
N SER A 99 -11.96 3.18 3.70
CA SER A 99 -12.95 2.41 4.48
C SER A 99 -13.21 1.00 3.92
N LYS A 100 -13.01 0.81 2.61
CA LYS A 100 -13.05 -0.49 1.93
C LYS A 100 -11.70 -1.23 1.93
N HIS A 101 -10.68 -0.70 2.61
CA HIS A 101 -9.32 -1.23 2.65
C HIS A 101 -8.65 -1.39 1.27
N LEU A 102 -8.97 -0.54 0.29
CA LEU A 102 -8.47 -0.65 -1.08
C LEU A 102 -7.02 -0.17 -1.25
N PHE A 103 -6.37 0.35 -0.22
CA PHE A 103 -4.92 0.67 -0.24
C PHE A 103 -4.02 -0.52 0.11
N ARG A 104 -4.60 -1.68 0.45
CA ARG A 104 -3.83 -2.89 0.71
C ARG A 104 -3.49 -3.61 -0.60
N PHE A 105 -2.42 -4.39 -0.59
CA PHE A 105 -2.15 -5.36 -1.65
C PHE A 105 -3.40 -6.25 -1.90
N PRO A 106 -3.83 -6.48 -3.16
CA PRO A 106 -3.03 -6.34 -4.38
C PRO A 106 -3.30 -5.07 -5.22
N TYR A 107 -4.09 -4.13 -4.71
CA TYR A 107 -4.50 -2.97 -5.49
C TYR A 107 -3.35 -1.97 -5.71
N ARG A 108 -3.30 -1.41 -6.92
CA ARG A 108 -2.35 -0.35 -7.30
C ARG A 108 -3.03 1.01 -7.31
N TRP A 109 -2.28 2.07 -7.00
CA TRP A 109 -2.77 3.44 -6.92
C TRP A 109 -1.86 4.41 -7.65
N LEU A 110 -2.47 5.25 -8.48
CA LEU A 110 -1.87 6.44 -9.05
C LEU A 110 -2.65 7.66 -8.55
N VAL A 111 -1.96 8.58 -7.89
CA VAL A 111 -2.55 9.81 -7.37
C VAL A 111 -1.87 11.01 -8.01
N LEU A 112 -2.64 11.87 -8.67
CA LEU A 112 -2.15 13.08 -9.30
C LEU A 112 -2.17 14.25 -8.30
N LEU A 113 -1.18 15.14 -8.43
CA LEU A 113 -1.12 16.41 -7.72
C LEU A 113 -0.43 17.44 -8.62
N SER A 114 -1.15 18.48 -9.02
CA SER A 114 -0.65 19.63 -9.78
C SER A 114 -0.38 20.85 -8.92
N SER A 115 -1.04 21.02 -7.77
CA SER A 115 -0.76 22.13 -6.88
C SER A 115 0.50 21.90 -6.05
N THR A 116 1.27 22.97 -5.85
CA THR A 116 2.34 23.02 -4.84
C THR A 116 1.79 23.09 -3.41
N ASN A 117 0.48 22.93 -3.24
CA ASN A 117 -0.17 23.03 -1.96
C ASN A 117 0.00 21.71 -1.18
N GLU A 118 1.09 21.64 -0.44
CA GLU A 118 1.42 20.56 0.50
C GLU A 118 0.26 20.23 1.46
N ALA A 119 -0.65 21.16 1.75
CA ALA A 119 -1.82 20.87 2.58
C ALA A 119 -2.72 19.77 1.99
N LYS A 120 -2.76 19.61 0.66
CA LYS A 120 -3.52 18.53 0.01
C LYS A 120 -2.92 17.14 0.25
N LEU A 121 -1.62 17.06 0.52
CA LEU A 121 -0.95 15.80 0.89
C LEU A 121 -1.30 15.33 2.30
N MET A 122 -1.82 16.21 3.16
CA MET A 122 -2.20 15.84 4.53
C MET A 122 -3.21 14.68 4.56
N TYR A 123 -4.06 14.56 3.53
CA TYR A 123 -4.99 13.44 3.43
C TYR A 123 -4.29 12.10 3.22
N LEU A 124 -3.32 12.05 2.29
CA LEU A 124 -2.50 10.84 2.10
C LEU A 124 -1.76 10.46 3.38
N TRP A 125 -1.36 11.44 4.20
CA TRP A 125 -0.65 11.17 5.46
C TRP A 125 -1.53 10.53 6.52
N ARG A 126 -2.86 10.65 6.42
CA ARG A 126 -3.81 10.01 7.33
C ARG A 126 -4.22 8.61 6.88
N ILE A 127 -3.99 8.25 5.62
CA ILE A 127 -4.32 6.94 5.07
C ILE A 127 -3.30 5.89 5.56
N PRO A 128 -3.73 4.63 5.83
CA PRO A 128 -2.84 3.54 6.19
C PRO A 128 -2.09 2.99 4.97
N LEU A 129 -1.21 3.80 4.37
CA LEU A 129 -0.30 3.38 3.30
C LEU A 129 0.86 2.60 3.93
N LEU A 130 0.75 1.28 4.03
CA LEU A 130 1.74 0.43 4.69
C LEU A 130 2.77 -0.12 3.68
N ILE A 131 3.73 -0.90 4.16
CA ILE A 131 4.78 -1.55 3.33
C ILE A 131 4.24 -2.40 2.17
N THR A 132 2.97 -2.78 2.21
CA THR A 132 2.28 -3.57 1.18
C THR A 132 1.43 -2.73 0.23
N SER A 133 1.29 -1.43 0.49
CA SER A 133 0.55 -0.51 -0.37
C SER A 133 1.38 -0.14 -1.60
N ASP A 134 0.80 -0.29 -2.79
CA ASP A 134 1.41 0.15 -4.05
C ASP A 134 0.76 1.46 -4.50
N LEU A 135 1.22 2.57 -3.89
CA LEU A 135 0.76 3.92 -4.23
C LEU A 135 1.89 4.76 -4.80
N VAL A 136 1.63 5.36 -5.95
CA VAL A 136 2.49 6.34 -6.60
C VAL A 136 1.80 7.70 -6.59
N LEU A 137 2.49 8.70 -6.06
CA LEU A 137 2.13 10.10 -6.23
C LEU A 137 2.85 10.64 -7.45
N ALA A 138 2.10 11.22 -8.37
CA ALA A 138 2.60 11.91 -9.55
C ALA A 138 2.41 13.43 -9.37
N ARG A 139 3.52 14.12 -9.11
CA ARG A 139 3.53 15.59 -9.00
C ARG A 139 3.72 16.22 -10.37
N ARG A 140 2.78 17.07 -10.77
CA ARG A 140 2.74 17.69 -12.08
C ARG A 140 3.34 19.10 -12.04
N TYR A 141 4.23 19.37 -12.99
CA TYR A 141 4.85 20.67 -13.25
C TYR A 141 4.71 21.01 -14.74
N GLY A 142 3.58 21.59 -15.13
CA GLY A 142 3.26 21.75 -16.56
C GLY A 142 2.96 20.39 -17.20
N ASP A 143 3.73 19.99 -18.21
CA ASP A 143 3.60 18.67 -18.85
C ASP A 143 4.59 17.63 -18.30
N PHE A 144 5.44 18.03 -17.36
CA PHE A 144 6.35 17.16 -16.65
C PHE A 144 5.66 16.55 -15.41
N PHE A 145 5.92 15.27 -15.13
CA PHE A 145 5.46 14.61 -13.90
C PHE A 145 6.64 13.96 -13.16
N GLU A 146 6.81 14.29 -11.89
CA GLU A 146 7.70 13.58 -10.97
C GLU A 146 6.93 12.44 -10.29
N LEU A 147 7.52 11.24 -10.22
CA LEU A 147 6.88 10.06 -9.65
C LEU A 147 7.59 9.62 -8.38
N VAL A 148 6.84 9.54 -7.29
CA VAL A 148 7.33 9.05 -6.00
C VAL A 148 6.43 7.96 -5.43
N GLU A 149 7.03 6.89 -4.95
CA GLU A 149 6.35 5.84 -4.20
C GLU A 149 6.19 6.25 -2.74
N LEU A 150 5.01 6.04 -2.19
CA LEU A 150 4.66 6.42 -0.82
C LEU A 150 4.30 5.19 0.00
N HIS A 151 4.93 5.02 1.16
CA HIS A 151 4.55 4.00 2.14
C HIS A 151 5.07 4.33 3.54
N LYS A 152 4.47 3.71 4.55
CA LYS A 152 4.90 3.74 5.95
C LYS A 152 5.39 2.35 6.35
N PRO A 153 6.49 2.24 7.11
CA PRO A 153 6.91 0.97 7.72
C PRO A 153 5.85 0.38 8.66
N ALA A 154 5.05 1.26 9.28
CA ALA A 154 4.08 0.94 10.30
C ALA A 154 2.94 1.97 10.33
N PRO A 155 1.77 1.65 10.94
CA PRO A 155 0.69 2.63 11.10
C PRO A 155 1.11 3.93 11.79
N SER A 156 1.99 3.83 12.80
CA SER A 156 2.57 4.96 13.53
C SER A 156 3.87 5.49 12.93
N GLY A 157 4.34 4.92 11.82
CA GLY A 157 5.59 5.30 11.16
C GLY A 157 5.44 6.58 10.33
N SER A 158 6.56 7.27 10.12
CA SER A 158 6.64 8.36 9.15
C SER A 158 6.46 7.84 7.73
N MET A 159 5.97 8.71 6.84
CA MET A 159 5.90 8.40 5.42
C MET A 159 7.30 8.38 4.82
N ILE A 160 7.61 7.30 4.11
CA ILE A 160 8.79 7.16 3.27
C ILE A 160 8.39 7.48 1.84
N THR A 161 9.18 8.36 1.22
CA THR A 161 9.06 8.72 -0.19
C THR A 161 10.25 8.17 -0.95
N THR A 162 10.01 7.35 -1.98
CA THR A 162 11.09 6.79 -2.81
C THR A 162 10.92 7.27 -4.25
N PRO A 163 11.95 7.87 -4.86
CA PRO A 163 11.91 8.26 -6.27
C PRO A 163 11.64 7.04 -7.15
N ARG A 164 10.64 7.16 -8.05
CA ARG A 164 10.29 6.13 -9.01
C ARG A 164 10.72 6.48 -10.43
N GLY A 165 10.68 7.77 -10.76
CA GLY A 165 10.96 8.22 -12.11
C GLY A 165 10.29 9.53 -12.43
N PHE A 166 10.18 9.82 -13.71
CA PHE A 166 9.51 11.01 -14.20
C PHE A 166 8.92 10.81 -15.59
N PHE A 167 8.04 11.71 -16.00
CA PHE A 167 7.46 11.77 -17.33
C PHE A 167 7.77 13.12 -17.96
N ASN A 168 8.28 13.09 -19.19
CA ASN A 168 8.46 14.28 -20.02
C ASN A 168 8.23 13.91 -21.50
N GLY A 169 6.97 13.66 -21.87
CA GLY A 169 6.58 13.08 -23.17
C GLY A 169 6.85 11.58 -23.31
N SER A 170 7.75 11.03 -22.49
CA SER A 170 7.92 9.58 -22.28
C SER A 170 8.18 9.31 -20.80
N LEU A 171 7.77 8.13 -20.34
CA LEU A 171 7.95 7.72 -18.95
C LEU A 171 9.34 7.09 -18.77
N ILE A 172 10.11 7.63 -17.83
CA ILE A 172 11.41 7.11 -17.44
C ILE A 172 11.29 6.54 -16.03
N ASP A 173 11.43 5.22 -15.92
CA ASP A 173 11.45 4.48 -14.65
C ASP A 173 12.92 4.31 -14.20
N ILE A 174 13.27 4.89 -13.05
CA ILE A 174 14.64 4.84 -12.51
C ILE A 174 14.80 3.76 -11.44
N ARG A 175 13.76 2.96 -11.17
CA ARG A 175 13.83 1.95 -10.12
C ARG A 175 14.83 0.87 -10.53
N PRO A 176 15.79 0.51 -9.66
CA PRO A 176 16.68 -0.61 -9.93
C PRO A 176 15.91 -1.93 -9.94
N GLN A 177 14.83 -2.03 -9.14
CA GLN A 177 13.99 -3.22 -8.98
C GLN A 177 12.53 -2.77 -8.75
N LYS A 178 11.58 -3.43 -9.41
CA LYS A 178 10.14 -3.05 -9.42
C LYS A 178 9.34 -3.76 -8.32
N GLU A 179 9.95 -4.70 -7.60
CA GLU A 179 9.26 -5.62 -6.70
C GLU A 179 8.95 -5.01 -5.33
N LEU A 180 7.65 -4.87 -5.03
CA LEU A 180 7.15 -4.27 -3.78
C LEU A 180 7.63 -5.00 -2.52
N TYR A 181 7.78 -6.33 -2.57
CA TYR A 181 8.14 -7.13 -1.40
C TYR A 181 9.51 -6.76 -0.80
N ARG A 182 10.38 -6.08 -1.57
CA ARG A 182 11.70 -5.67 -1.09
C ARG A 182 11.63 -4.64 0.03
N ARG A 183 10.55 -3.84 0.08
CA ARG A 183 10.31 -2.91 1.20
C ARG A 183 10.20 -3.63 2.55
N ARG A 184 9.85 -4.92 2.55
CA ARG A 184 9.76 -5.74 3.76
C ARG A 184 11.11 -6.18 4.31
N ARG A 185 12.23 -5.95 3.59
CA ARG A 185 13.57 -6.35 4.04
C ARG A 185 14.12 -5.48 5.17
N ASN A 186 13.52 -4.32 5.41
CA ASN A 186 13.93 -3.43 6.49
C ASN A 186 12.69 -2.72 7.07
N LEU A 187 12.36 -3.04 8.32
CA LEU A 187 11.21 -2.52 9.05
C LEU A 187 11.59 -1.34 9.95
N MET A 188 12.83 -0.84 9.86
CA MET A 188 13.30 0.38 10.52
C MET A 188 13.07 0.40 12.04
N GLY A 189 13.30 -0.75 12.68
CA GLY A 189 13.06 -0.92 14.12
C GLY A 189 11.59 -0.97 14.52
N HIS A 190 10.67 -1.15 13.56
CA HIS A 190 9.26 -1.33 13.90
C HIS A 190 9.07 -2.56 14.79
N HIS A 191 8.21 -2.43 15.79
CA HIS A 191 7.90 -3.53 16.69
C HIS A 191 7.06 -4.59 15.99
N LEU A 192 7.51 -5.85 16.00
CA LEU A 192 6.61 -6.98 15.73
C LEU A 192 6.50 -7.83 16.99
N THR A 193 5.26 -8.20 17.31
CA THR A 193 4.92 -9.01 18.47
C THR A 193 4.80 -10.47 18.05
N MET A 194 5.71 -11.29 18.55
CA MET A 194 5.68 -12.74 18.35
C MET A 194 4.97 -13.44 19.49
N ALA A 195 3.90 -14.17 19.16
CA ALA A 195 3.23 -15.05 20.10
C ALA A 195 3.91 -16.42 20.17
N ASN A 196 4.23 -16.85 21.38
CA ASN A 196 4.95 -18.09 21.66
C ASN A 196 4.06 -19.06 22.41
N ILE A 197 3.99 -20.29 21.92
CA ILE A 197 3.28 -21.37 22.63
C ILE A 197 4.25 -22.07 23.55
N ILE A 198 3.90 -22.15 24.83
CA ILE A 198 4.64 -22.88 25.87
C ILE A 198 3.68 -23.79 26.62
N GLN A 199 4.13 -24.95 27.08
CA GLN A 199 3.21 -25.96 27.62
C GLN A 199 2.70 -25.63 29.02
N ASP A 200 3.56 -25.42 30.01
CA ASP A 200 3.13 -24.89 31.32
C ASP A 200 4.32 -24.70 32.28
N SER A 201 5.22 -23.75 32.00
CA SER A 201 6.20 -23.36 33.03
C SER A 201 6.44 -21.86 33.04
N ASN A 202 6.36 -21.27 34.23
CA ASN A 202 6.79 -19.89 34.45
C ASN A 202 8.30 -19.74 34.26
N THR A 203 9.06 -20.82 34.41
CA THR A 203 10.51 -20.85 34.17
C THR A 203 10.84 -20.61 32.70
N THR A 204 10.15 -21.23 31.74
CA THR A 204 10.37 -20.95 30.30
C THR A 204 10.12 -19.48 29.96
N LYS A 205 9.06 -18.85 30.51
CA LYS A 205 8.81 -17.41 30.30
C LYS A 205 9.94 -16.52 30.81
N TYR A 206 10.64 -16.96 31.86
CA TYR A 206 11.79 -16.25 32.42
C TYR A 206 13.06 -16.46 31.60
N TYR A 207 13.36 -17.71 31.22
CA TYR A 207 14.61 -18.07 30.55
C TYR A 207 14.63 -17.72 29.05
N LEU A 208 13.50 -17.90 28.36
CA LEU A 208 13.44 -17.74 26.91
C LEU A 208 13.84 -16.33 26.44
N PRO A 209 13.33 -15.22 27.03
CA PRO A 209 13.74 -13.88 26.63
C PRO A 209 15.19 -13.52 26.97
N ARG A 210 15.83 -14.27 27.88
CA ARG A 210 17.22 -14.08 28.30
C ARG A 210 18.20 -14.91 27.48
N ASP A 211 17.70 -15.63 26.47
CA ASP A 211 18.46 -16.60 25.70
C ASP A 211 19.14 -17.68 26.56
N ASP A 212 18.55 -17.93 27.73
CA ASP A 212 19.04 -18.94 28.64
C ASP A 212 18.53 -20.31 28.20
N ARG A 213 19.48 -21.19 27.87
CA ARG A 213 19.25 -22.54 27.35
C ARG A 213 19.09 -23.59 28.44
N LEU A 214 18.87 -23.19 29.69
CA LEU A 214 18.54 -24.11 30.77
C LEU A 214 17.24 -24.89 30.49
N GLN A 215 17.10 -26.04 31.15
CA GLN A 215 15.91 -26.90 31.10
C GLN A 215 15.46 -27.27 29.68
N LEU A 216 16.39 -27.73 28.82
CA LEU A 216 16.08 -28.07 27.41
C LEU A 216 14.97 -29.10 27.22
N HIS A 217 14.68 -29.92 28.24
CA HIS A 217 13.56 -30.86 28.23
C HIS A 217 12.19 -30.17 28.27
N HIS A 218 12.13 -28.90 28.69
CA HIS A 218 10.92 -28.07 28.64
C HIS A 218 10.92 -27.15 27.43
N ASP A 219 9.80 -27.15 26.71
CA ASP A 219 9.51 -26.23 25.59
C ASP A 219 10.65 -26.16 24.55
N ALA A 220 11.32 -27.29 24.29
CA ALA A 220 12.46 -27.38 23.37
C ALA A 220 12.13 -26.76 22.00
N VAL A 221 10.92 -27.03 21.50
CA VAL A 221 10.42 -26.49 20.24
C VAL A 221 10.27 -24.97 20.28
N ALA A 222 9.73 -24.41 21.37
CA ALA A 222 9.61 -22.97 21.51
C ALA A 222 10.98 -22.29 21.56
N LYS A 223 11.98 -22.92 22.21
CA LYS A 223 13.37 -22.46 22.27
C LYS A 223 14.04 -22.44 20.89
N VAL A 224 13.85 -23.48 20.08
CA VAL A 224 14.37 -23.52 18.71
C VAL A 224 13.70 -22.44 17.84
N CYS A 225 12.37 -22.33 17.89
CA CYS A 225 11.61 -21.30 17.17
C CYS A 225 11.95 -19.88 17.64
N TRP A 226 12.33 -19.70 18.90
CA TRP A 226 12.83 -18.43 19.45
C TRP A 226 14.06 -17.96 18.70
N VAL A 227 15.08 -18.81 18.59
CA VAL A 227 16.33 -18.51 17.87
C VAL A 227 16.05 -18.14 16.42
N PHE A 228 15.27 -18.94 15.70
CA PHE A 228 14.97 -18.66 14.28
C PHE A 228 14.27 -17.32 14.08
N ALA A 229 13.31 -16.97 14.93
CA ALA A 229 12.67 -15.68 14.73
C ALA A 229 13.57 -14.53 15.14
N LYS A 230 14.43 -14.65 16.15
CA LYS A 230 15.41 -13.58 16.44
C LYS A 230 16.27 -13.27 15.21
N VAL A 231 16.75 -14.31 14.52
CA VAL A 231 17.45 -14.12 13.24
C VAL A 231 16.54 -13.44 12.22
N ALA A 232 15.27 -13.82 12.12
CA ALA A 232 14.32 -13.13 11.23
C ALA A 232 14.12 -11.64 11.62
N PHE A 233 14.05 -11.31 12.92
CA PHE A 233 13.96 -9.93 13.41
C PHE A 233 15.21 -9.13 13.02
N GLU A 234 16.40 -9.71 13.16
CA GLU A 234 17.66 -9.10 12.73
C GLU A 234 17.71 -8.88 11.21
N LEU A 235 17.35 -9.89 10.42
CA LEU A 235 17.31 -9.83 8.96
C LEU A 235 16.33 -8.76 8.44
N LEU A 236 15.24 -8.52 9.16
CA LEU A 236 14.22 -7.53 8.81
C LEU A 236 14.47 -6.17 9.48
N ASN A 237 15.53 -6.01 10.29
CA ASN A 237 15.74 -4.84 11.15
C ASN A 237 14.46 -4.42 11.90
N ALA A 238 13.86 -5.37 12.63
CA ALA A 238 12.63 -5.20 13.38
C ALA A 238 12.88 -5.35 14.89
N THR A 239 12.14 -4.62 15.72
CA THR A 239 12.28 -4.72 17.17
C THR A 239 11.34 -5.80 17.72
N PRO A 240 11.86 -6.87 18.35
CA PRO A 240 11.02 -7.94 18.85
C PRO A 240 10.22 -7.50 20.08
N ARG A 241 8.92 -7.81 20.07
CA ARG A 241 8.06 -7.92 21.26
C ARG A 241 7.56 -9.35 21.36
N TYR A 242 7.18 -9.80 22.55
CA TYR A 242 6.76 -11.18 22.72
C TYR A 242 5.58 -11.31 23.68
N THR A 243 4.73 -12.27 23.38
CA THR A 243 3.65 -12.73 24.25
C THR A 243 3.72 -14.25 24.36
N PHE A 244 3.13 -14.78 25.43
CA PHE A 244 3.10 -16.20 25.70
C PHE A 244 1.66 -16.68 25.77
N SER A 245 1.38 -17.78 25.08
CA SER A 245 0.10 -18.47 25.10
C SER A 245 0.33 -19.93 25.48
N TYR A 246 -0.61 -20.53 26.19
CA TYR A 246 -0.51 -21.94 26.61
C TYR A 246 -1.09 -22.90 25.57
N ARG A 247 -1.75 -22.37 24.55
CA ARG A 247 -2.46 -23.15 23.55
C ARG A 247 -2.31 -22.51 22.19
N PHE A 248 -2.25 -23.35 21.16
CA PHE A 248 -2.23 -22.88 19.77
C PHE A 248 -3.49 -22.06 19.46
N GLY A 249 -4.65 -22.67 19.67
CA GLY A 249 -5.92 -22.03 19.42
C GLY A 249 -6.89 -22.96 18.75
N TYR A 250 -8.03 -23.13 19.38
CA TYR A 250 -9.14 -23.91 18.88
C TYR A 250 -10.38 -23.04 18.85
N LYS A 251 -11.28 -23.30 17.91
CA LYS A 251 -12.57 -22.62 17.85
C LYS A 251 -13.47 -23.20 18.93
N VAL A 252 -13.84 -22.40 19.91
CA VAL A 252 -14.74 -22.77 21.02
C VAL A 252 -15.90 -21.80 20.98
N ASN A 253 -17.13 -22.31 20.83
CA ASN A 253 -18.36 -21.50 20.74
C ASN A 253 -18.27 -20.38 19.70
N GLY A 254 -17.74 -20.68 18.51
CA GLY A 254 -17.61 -19.73 17.41
C GLY A 254 -16.38 -18.81 17.49
N GLN A 255 -15.71 -18.71 18.63
CA GLN A 255 -14.54 -17.85 18.82
C GLN A 255 -13.24 -18.63 18.82
N TRP A 256 -12.22 -18.14 18.11
CA TRP A 256 -10.86 -18.65 18.21
C TRP A 256 -10.32 -18.44 19.62
N SER A 257 -9.36 -19.25 20.07
CA SER A 257 -8.67 -19.13 21.36
C SER A 257 -7.15 -19.15 21.17
N GLY A 258 -6.38 -19.01 22.26
CA GLY A 258 -4.92 -19.13 22.26
C GLY A 258 -4.22 -18.16 21.31
N MET A 259 -3.05 -18.56 20.81
CA MET A 259 -2.25 -17.79 19.86
C MET A 259 -3.04 -17.38 18.59
N VAL A 260 -3.95 -18.24 18.09
CA VAL A 260 -4.78 -17.90 16.92
C VAL A 260 -5.68 -16.70 17.21
N ARG A 261 -6.26 -16.62 18.43
CA ARG A 261 -7.00 -15.42 18.87
C ARG A 261 -6.06 -14.22 18.98
N ASP A 262 -4.86 -14.39 19.56
CA ASP A 262 -3.92 -13.29 19.72
C ASP A 262 -3.54 -12.66 18.36
N ILE A 263 -3.36 -13.47 17.33
CA ILE A 263 -3.14 -12.98 15.96
C ILE A 263 -4.40 -12.32 15.40
N GLY A 264 -5.57 -12.96 15.54
CA GLY A 264 -6.84 -12.43 15.04
C GLY A 264 -7.27 -11.11 15.67
N ASP A 265 -6.93 -10.90 16.94
CA ASP A 265 -7.21 -9.68 17.71
C ASP A 265 -6.13 -8.59 17.50
N ASN A 266 -5.16 -8.78 16.60
CA ASN A 266 -3.98 -7.91 16.42
C ASN A 266 -3.14 -7.71 17.70
N LYS A 267 -3.13 -8.68 18.62
CA LYS A 267 -2.22 -8.71 19.79
C LYS A 267 -0.85 -9.29 19.45
N ALA A 268 -0.76 -10.04 18.35
CA ALA A 268 0.48 -10.60 17.82
C ALA A 268 0.50 -10.50 16.30
N ASP A 269 1.67 -10.21 15.73
CA ASP A 269 1.89 -10.09 14.28
C ASP A 269 2.28 -11.43 13.65
N LEU A 270 2.89 -12.32 14.45
CA LEU A 270 3.25 -13.66 14.02
C LEU A 270 3.12 -14.67 15.18
N GLY A 271 2.78 -15.90 14.81
CA GLY A 271 2.72 -17.03 15.73
C GLY A 271 3.78 -18.06 15.41
N LYS A 272 4.38 -18.66 16.45
CA LYS A 272 5.35 -19.74 16.27
C LYS A 272 4.75 -21.08 16.67
N ARG A 273 4.78 -22.01 15.71
CA ARG A 273 4.53 -23.43 15.94
C ARG A 273 5.54 -24.22 15.12
N TYR A 274 6.09 -25.27 15.72
CA TYR A 274 6.63 -26.38 14.94
C TYR A 274 5.67 -27.56 15.15
N LYS A 275 5.20 -28.14 14.05
CA LYS A 275 4.49 -29.41 14.06
C LYS A 275 5.58 -30.46 13.85
N LEU A 276 5.85 -31.28 14.87
CA LEU A 276 6.56 -32.54 14.67
C LEU A 276 5.65 -33.49 13.89
#